data_AF-A0A2C9XH12-F1
#
_entry.id   AF-A0A2C9XH12-F1
#
_cell.length_a   1.000
_cell.length_b   1.000
_cell.length_c   1.000
_cell.angle_alpha   90.00
_cell.angle_beta   90.00
_cell.angle_gamma   90.00
#
_symmetry.space_group_name_H-M   'P 1'
#
loop_
_entity.id
_entity.type
_entity.pdbx_description
1 polymer ?
#
loop_
_entity_poly.entity_id
_entity_poly.type
_entity_poly.pdbx_seq_one_letter_code
_entity_poly.pdbx_strand_id
1 'polypeptide(L)'
;MLGKVLEELFIRMWVVIKLTLYFWIYTFVGGIIFGLGTAWKTVNELFYLYGFEYKEITLKRGWNIYKRNFLRGNLLFGLFLSSTALLSYNLYLSVQIKGLIFLAIDFILLFALFCLFATYQYSMILDSEYTISIPNLLKLSFISVFSSFSSFLKTIIGSGVIIAVTWQFKGLILFGVIGLLTVWNGTMTKQWREELDKQLESYE
;
A
#
# COMPACT_ATOMS: atom_id res chain seq x y z
N MET A 1 -13.50 6.28 -31.28
CA MET A 1 -13.45 5.40 -30.09
C MET A 1 -12.01 5.11 -29.67
N LEU A 2 -11.12 4.70 -30.59
CA LEU A 2 -9.68 4.50 -30.30
C LEU A 2 -8.97 5.70 -29.66
N GLY A 3 -9.26 6.92 -30.12
CA GLY A 3 -8.64 8.14 -29.56
C GLY A 3 -8.95 8.37 -28.07
N LYS A 4 -10.19 8.11 -27.63
CA LYS A 4 -10.58 8.24 -26.21
C LYS A 4 -9.92 7.18 -25.32
N VAL A 5 -9.78 5.95 -25.83
CA VAL A 5 -9.10 4.86 -25.10
C VAL A 5 -7.60 5.15 -24.95
N LEU A 6 -6.96 5.65 -26.00
CA LEU A 6 -5.56 6.09 -25.96
C LEU A 6 -5.35 7.24 -24.98
N GLU A 7 -6.24 8.22 -24.99
CA GLU A 7 -6.20 9.35 -24.05
C GLU A 7 -6.34 8.88 -22.60
N GLU A 8 -7.28 7.98 -22.32
CA GLU A 8 -7.47 7.42 -20.98
C GLU A 8 -6.26 6.62 -20.49
N LEU A 9 -5.68 5.78 -21.35
CA LEU A 9 -4.45 5.04 -21.04
C LEU A 9 -3.29 6.00 -20.76
N PHE A 10 -3.16 7.07 -21.56
CA PHE A 10 -2.13 8.07 -21.36
C PHE A 10 -2.28 8.79 -20.02
N ILE A 11 -3.51 9.19 -19.65
CA ILE A 11 -3.79 9.80 -18.36
C ILE A 11 -3.42 8.85 -17.21
N ARG A 12 -3.79 7.56 -17.30
CA ARG A 12 -3.46 6.56 -16.28
C ARG A 12 -1.95 6.37 -16.11
N MET A 13 -1.21 6.25 -17.22
CA MET A 13 0.25 6.16 -17.19
C MET A 13 0.87 7.44 -16.61
N TRP A 14 0.35 8.60 -16.98
CA TRP A 14 0.83 9.88 -16.49
C TRP A 14 0.65 10.02 -14.96
N VAL A 15 -0.49 9.59 -14.42
CA VAL A 15 -0.75 9.56 -12.98
C VAL A 15 0.25 8.65 -12.26
N VAL A 16 0.49 7.44 -12.79
CA VAL A 16 1.47 6.49 -12.22
C VAL A 16 2.86 7.11 -12.13
N ILE A 17 3.33 7.74 -13.22
CA ILE A 17 4.66 8.38 -13.26
C ILE A 17 4.70 9.53 -12.26
N LYS A 18 3.67 10.37 -12.24
CA LYS A 18 3.58 11.55 -11.37
C LYS A 18 3.59 11.19 -9.89
N LEU A 19 2.81 10.18 -9.50
CA LEU A 19 2.77 9.63 -8.15
C LEU A 19 4.15 9.09 -7.74
N THR A 20 4.82 8.36 -8.63
CA THR A 20 6.16 7.81 -8.35
C THR A 20 7.21 8.91 -8.22
N LEU A 21 7.17 9.95 -9.07
CA LEU A 21 8.08 11.10 -8.94
C LEU A 21 7.88 11.83 -7.62
N TYR A 22 6.63 12.07 -7.22
CA TYR A 22 6.31 12.71 -5.95
C TYR A 22 6.78 11.86 -4.77
N PHE A 23 6.63 10.54 -4.84
CA PHE A 23 7.16 9.63 -3.83
C PHE A 23 8.65 9.85 -3.60
N TRP A 24 9.46 9.89 -4.67
CA TRP A 24 10.90 10.09 -4.55
C TRP A 24 11.25 11.46 -3.99
N ILE A 25 10.60 12.52 -4.47
CA ILE A 25 10.80 13.89 -3.94
C ILE A 25 10.56 13.91 -2.43
N TYR A 26 9.42 13.38 -1.98
CA TYR A 26 9.08 13.34 -0.56
C TYR A 26 9.99 12.43 0.26
N THR A 27 10.47 11.34 -0.33
CA THR A 27 11.45 10.45 0.30
C THR A 27 12.78 11.18 0.55
N PHE A 28 13.27 11.94 -0.43
CA PHE A 28 14.50 12.71 -0.27
C PHE A 28 14.34 13.88 0.71
N VAL A 29 13.19 14.56 0.70
CA VAL A 29 12.94 15.70 1.61
C VAL A 29 12.85 15.26 3.08
N GLY A 30 12.30 14.09 3.37
CA GLY A 30 12.25 13.55 4.75
C GLY A 30 13.55 12.88 5.22
N GLY A 31 14.57 12.83 4.36
CA GLY A 31 15.68 11.89 4.49
C GLY A 31 15.22 10.45 4.22
N ILE A 32 16.03 9.62 3.57
CA ILE A 32 15.60 8.31 3.04
C ILE A 32 14.85 7.46 4.11
N ILE A 33 15.34 7.45 5.35
CA ILE A 33 14.79 6.62 6.43
C ILE A 33 13.42 7.13 6.92
N PHE A 34 13.30 8.42 7.25
CA PHE A 34 12.04 9.02 7.75
C PHE A 34 11.14 9.58 6.63
N GLY A 35 11.61 9.53 5.38
CA GLY A 35 10.89 10.00 4.22
C GLY A 35 10.06 8.91 3.56
N LEU A 36 10.56 7.67 3.52
CA LEU A 36 9.94 6.55 2.81
C LEU A 36 8.49 6.28 3.23
N GLY A 37 8.25 6.13 4.54
CA GLY A 37 6.92 5.81 5.07
C GLY A 37 5.90 6.90 4.79
N THR A 38 6.25 8.14 5.12
CA THR A 38 5.37 9.30 4.89
C THR A 38 5.18 9.60 3.41
N ALA A 39 6.20 9.42 2.57
CA ALA A 39 6.08 9.57 1.13
C ALA A 39 5.09 8.56 0.55
N TRP A 40 5.20 7.29 0.96
CA TRP A 40 4.25 6.23 0.56
C TRP A 40 2.83 6.60 0.94
N LYS A 41 2.61 7.00 2.20
CA LYS A 41 1.30 7.43 2.70
C LYS A 41 0.75 8.62 1.92
N THR A 42 1.57 9.62 1.65
CA THR A 42 1.18 10.85 0.93
C THR A 42 0.71 10.55 -0.48
N VAL A 43 1.42 9.68 -1.19
CA VAL A 43 1.10 9.32 -2.57
C VAL A 43 -0.17 8.46 -2.63
N ASN A 44 -0.36 7.55 -1.67
CA ASN A 44 -1.61 6.80 -1.55
C ASN A 44 -2.80 7.73 -1.29
N GLU A 45 -2.65 8.70 -0.41
CA GLU A 45 -3.72 9.65 -0.09
C GLU A 45 -4.03 10.60 -1.26
N LEU A 46 -3.01 11.05 -2.01
CA LEU A 46 -3.22 11.84 -3.22
C LEU A 46 -4.02 11.07 -4.28
N PHE A 47 -3.68 9.81 -4.51
CA PHE A 47 -4.43 8.97 -5.44
C PHE A 47 -5.83 8.65 -4.92
N TYR A 48 -5.97 8.47 -3.60
CA TYR A 48 -7.27 8.23 -2.99
C TYR A 48 -8.22 9.42 -3.19
N LEU A 49 -7.75 10.64 -2.93
CA LEU A 49 -8.56 11.86 -2.99
C LEU A 49 -8.87 12.31 -4.42
N TYR A 50 -7.95 12.13 -5.36
CA TYR A 50 -8.07 12.70 -6.72
C TYR A 50 -8.15 11.65 -7.84
N GLY A 51 -7.92 10.37 -7.54
CA GLY A 51 -7.98 9.29 -8.50
C GLY A 51 -7.10 9.55 -9.74
N PHE A 52 -7.73 9.50 -10.92
CA PHE A 52 -7.06 9.76 -12.20
C PHE A 52 -7.11 11.22 -12.65
N GLU A 53 -7.62 12.15 -11.82
CA GLU A 53 -7.61 13.59 -12.11
C GLU A 53 -6.21 14.18 -11.93
N TYR A 54 -5.34 13.94 -12.92
CA TYR A 54 -3.92 14.28 -12.84
C TYR A 54 -3.65 15.77 -12.57
N LYS A 55 -4.59 16.68 -12.93
CA LYS A 55 -4.46 18.13 -12.70
C LYS A 55 -4.51 18.49 -11.21
N GLU A 56 -5.31 17.77 -10.44
CA GLU A 56 -5.51 18.01 -9.02
C GLU A 56 -4.36 17.43 -8.16
N ILE A 57 -3.66 16.41 -8.68
CA ILE A 57 -2.46 15.83 -8.08
C ILE A 57 -1.29 16.83 -8.19
N THR A 58 -1.18 17.77 -7.25
CA THR A 58 -0.16 18.83 -7.27
C THR A 58 0.84 18.69 -6.12
N LEU A 59 2.08 19.14 -6.33
CA LEU A 59 3.12 19.14 -5.29
C LEU A 59 2.70 19.96 -4.07
N LYS A 60 1.98 21.07 -4.26
CA LYS A 60 1.50 21.93 -3.15
C LYS A 60 0.54 21.18 -2.23
N ARG A 61 -0.42 20.44 -2.80
CA ARG A 61 -1.37 19.63 -2.02
C ARG A 61 -0.69 18.45 -1.37
N GLY A 62 0.16 17.73 -2.13
CA GLY A 62 0.95 16.63 -1.59
C GLY A 62 1.85 17.07 -0.43
N TRP A 63 2.43 18.28 -0.48
CA TRP A 63 3.26 18.82 0.60
C TRP A 63 2.46 19.09 1.88
N ASN A 64 1.21 19.54 1.76
CA ASN A 64 0.35 19.72 2.92
C ASN A 64 -0.02 18.37 3.57
N ILE A 65 -0.36 17.37 2.75
CA ILE A 65 -0.60 15.99 3.21
C ILE A 65 0.65 15.42 3.88
N TYR A 66 1.82 15.59 3.25
CA TYR A 66 3.10 15.11 3.75
C TYR A 66 3.42 15.64 5.14
N LYS A 67 3.30 16.95 5.35
CA LYS A 67 3.55 17.57 6.66
C LYS A 67 2.57 17.09 7.72
N ARG A 68 1.28 16.99 7.37
CA ARG A 68 0.23 16.51 8.30
C ARG A 68 0.49 15.08 8.75
N ASN A 69 0.91 14.22 7.83
CA ASN A 69 1.06 12.79 8.06
C ASN A 69 2.50 12.38 8.43
N PHE A 70 3.41 13.33 8.64
CA PHE A 70 4.84 13.02 8.81
C PHE A 70 5.12 12.02 9.93
N LEU A 71 4.55 12.26 11.12
CA LEU A 71 4.74 11.36 12.25
C LEU A 71 3.95 10.07 12.09
N ARG A 72 2.68 10.17 11.68
CA ARG A 72 1.73 9.06 11.60
C ARG A 72 2.11 8.05 10.52
N GLY A 73 2.51 8.53 9.33
CA GLY A 73 2.99 7.71 8.23
C GLY A 73 4.28 6.95 8.59
N ASN A 74 5.23 7.61 9.25
CA ASN A 74 6.44 6.97 9.73
C ASN A 74 6.20 5.96 10.84
N LEU A 75 5.26 6.21 11.74
CA LEU A 75 4.89 5.26 12.78
C LEU A 75 4.29 3.99 12.16
N LEU A 76 3.30 4.12 11.26
CA LEU A 76 2.70 2.97 10.58
C LEU A 76 3.72 2.17 9.77
N PHE A 77 4.60 2.88 9.03
CA PHE A 77 5.66 2.25 8.26
C PHE A 77 6.72 1.59 9.14
N GLY A 78 7.09 2.22 10.25
CA GLY A 78 8.04 1.69 11.23
C GLY A 78 7.53 0.42 11.88
N LEU A 79 6.25 0.39 12.30
CA LEU A 79 5.60 -0.82 12.83
C LEU A 79 5.55 -1.94 11.80
N PHE A 80 5.24 -1.60 10.54
CA PHE A 80 5.23 -2.57 9.45
C PHE A 80 6.63 -3.15 9.21
N LEU A 81 7.66 -2.30 9.10
CA LEU A 81 9.04 -2.72 8.88
C LEU A 81 9.58 -3.56 10.05
N SER A 82 9.34 -3.13 11.30
CA SER A 82 9.82 -3.85 12.48
C SER A 82 9.17 -5.23 12.58
N SER A 83 7.86 -5.32 12.34
CA SER A 83 7.12 -6.59 12.36
C SER A 83 7.55 -7.51 11.21
N THR A 84 7.78 -6.93 10.03
CA THR A 84 8.28 -7.68 8.87
C THR A 84 9.67 -8.22 9.14
N ALA A 85 10.60 -7.40 9.67
CA ALA A 85 11.95 -7.83 10.01
C ALA A 85 11.94 -8.96 11.06
N LEU A 86 11.08 -8.85 12.08
CA LEU A 86 10.92 -9.90 13.08
C LEU A 86 10.43 -11.21 12.46
N LEU A 87 9.36 -11.17 11.65
CA LEU A 87 8.82 -12.38 11.02
C LEU A 87 9.79 -12.98 10.00
N SER A 88 10.43 -12.17 9.17
CA SER A 88 11.43 -12.62 8.20
C SER A 88 12.66 -13.22 8.88
N TYR A 89 13.09 -12.67 10.02
CA TYR A 89 14.17 -13.27 10.80
C TYR A 89 13.76 -14.62 11.40
N ASN A 90 12.54 -14.73 11.93
CA ASN A 90 12.02 -16.03 12.40
C ASN A 90 11.90 -17.04 11.26
N LEU A 91 11.53 -16.61 10.06
CA LEU A 91 11.48 -17.46 8.87
C LEU A 91 12.88 -17.96 8.51
N TYR A 92 13.87 -17.08 8.54
CA TYR A 92 15.28 -17.46 8.33
C TYR A 92 15.79 -18.48 9.38
N LEU A 93 15.39 -18.33 10.65
CA LEU A 93 15.73 -19.29 11.70
C LEU A 93 15.01 -20.63 11.52
N SER A 94 13.74 -20.59 11.10
CA SER A 94 12.90 -21.78 10.92
C SER A 94 13.51 -22.75 9.90
N VAL A 95 14.05 -22.24 8.79
CA VAL A 95 14.73 -23.05 7.75
C VAL A 95 15.93 -23.85 8.29
N GLN A 96 16.50 -23.46 9.44
CA GLN A 96 17.64 -24.16 10.05
C GLN A 96 17.22 -25.35 10.94
N ILE A 97 15.92 -25.50 11.22
CA ILE A 97 15.38 -26.59 12.04
C ILE A 97 15.40 -27.90 11.24
N LYS A 98 15.91 -28.97 11.86
CA LYS A 98 15.90 -30.31 11.25
C LYS A 98 14.54 -31.00 11.42
N GLY A 99 14.09 -31.71 10.40
CA GLY A 99 12.86 -32.52 10.43
C GLY A 99 11.80 -32.02 9.43
N LEU A 100 10.53 -32.39 9.61
CA LEU A 100 9.41 -31.91 8.79
C LEU A 100 8.67 -30.71 9.40
N ILE A 101 8.92 -30.42 10.67
CA ILE A 101 8.23 -29.36 11.43
C ILE A 101 8.55 -27.96 10.87
N PHE A 102 9.76 -27.76 10.32
CA PHE A 102 10.14 -26.46 9.73
C PHE A 102 9.18 -26.06 8.59
N LEU A 103 8.69 -27.02 7.80
CA LEU A 103 7.80 -26.72 6.68
C LEU A 103 6.45 -26.16 7.14
N ALA A 104 5.93 -26.66 8.26
CA ALA A 104 4.70 -26.14 8.86
C ALA A 104 4.92 -24.73 9.44
N ILE A 105 6.05 -24.50 10.11
CA ILE A 105 6.41 -23.19 10.66
C ILE A 105 6.61 -22.17 9.53
N ASP A 106 7.33 -22.53 8.47
CA ASP A 106 7.58 -21.67 7.31
C ASP A 106 6.28 -21.26 6.63
N PHE A 107 5.35 -22.21 6.45
CA PHE A 107 4.03 -21.91 5.88
C PHE A 107 3.27 -20.88 6.72
N ILE A 108 3.26 -21.03 8.06
CA ILE A 108 2.60 -20.10 8.97
C ILE A 108 3.27 -18.72 8.93
N LEU A 109 4.60 -18.67 8.96
CA LEU A 109 5.35 -17.41 8.94
C LEU A 109 5.21 -16.67 7.61
N LEU A 110 5.22 -17.39 6.49
CA LEU A 110 5.02 -16.83 5.16
C LEU A 110 3.58 -16.31 4.99
N PHE A 111 2.59 -17.05 5.48
CA PHE A 111 1.21 -16.57 5.52
C PHE A 111 1.06 -15.33 6.41
N ALA A 112 1.69 -15.30 7.58
CA ALA A 112 1.70 -14.15 8.48
C ALA A 112 2.34 -12.91 7.82
N LEU A 113 3.40 -13.08 7.02
CA LEU A 113 4.00 -11.99 6.23
C LEU A 113 3.02 -11.42 5.20
N PHE A 114 2.25 -12.27 4.51
CA PHE A 114 1.21 -11.79 3.59
C PHE A 114 0.09 -11.06 4.32
N CYS A 115 -0.39 -11.59 5.44
CA CYS A 115 -1.39 -10.90 6.27
C CYS A 115 -0.88 -9.55 6.79
N LEU A 116 0.38 -9.47 7.21
CA LEU A 116 1.01 -8.23 7.66
C LEU A 116 1.09 -7.21 6.52
N PHE A 117 1.51 -7.63 5.33
CA PHE A 117 1.56 -6.76 4.15
C PHE A 117 0.17 -6.24 3.77
N ALA A 118 -0.84 -7.11 3.71
CA ALA A 118 -2.21 -6.70 3.42
C ALA A 118 -2.77 -5.75 4.49
N THR A 119 -2.53 -6.04 5.77
CA THR A 119 -2.93 -5.18 6.89
C THR A 119 -2.33 -3.78 6.75
N TYR A 120 -1.06 -3.69 6.35
CA TYR A 120 -0.42 -2.40 6.09
C TYR A 120 -1.08 -1.65 4.92
N GLN A 121 -1.39 -2.31 3.80
CA GLN A 121 -2.09 -1.67 2.68
C GLN A 121 -3.48 -1.15 3.09
N TYR A 122 -4.27 -1.96 3.80
CA TYR A 122 -5.57 -1.52 4.31
C TYR A 122 -5.44 -0.38 5.31
N SER A 123 -4.42 -0.39 6.16
CA SER A 123 -4.15 0.70 7.09
C SER A 123 -3.90 2.02 6.37
N MET A 124 -3.18 2.00 5.24
CA MET A 124 -2.94 3.21 4.45
C MET A 124 -4.23 3.76 3.87
N ILE A 125 -5.14 2.89 3.43
CA ILE A 125 -6.42 3.28 2.82
C ILE A 125 -7.37 3.82 3.89
N LEU A 126 -7.63 3.05 4.95
CA LEU A 126 -8.55 3.41 6.02
C LEU A 126 -8.12 4.70 6.73
N ASP A 127 -6.80 4.91 6.87
CA ASP A 127 -6.26 6.11 7.49
C ASP A 127 -6.46 7.37 6.64
N SER A 128 -6.67 7.22 5.33
CA SER A 128 -7.00 8.33 4.42
C SER A 128 -8.50 8.65 4.39
N GLU A 129 -9.33 7.73 4.86
CA GLU A 129 -10.78 7.81 4.80
C GLU A 129 -11.40 8.20 6.15
N TYR A 130 -10.93 7.60 7.24
CA TYR A 130 -11.50 7.77 8.57
C TYR A 130 -10.53 8.41 9.56
N THR A 131 -11.03 9.32 10.39
CA THR A 131 -10.28 9.92 11.50
C THR A 131 -10.32 9.02 12.74
N ILE A 132 -9.57 7.91 12.72
CA ILE A 132 -9.54 6.91 13.79
C ILE A 132 -8.20 6.98 14.56
N SER A 133 -8.15 6.47 15.79
CA SER A 133 -6.89 6.26 16.52
C SER A 133 -6.06 5.11 15.92
N ILE A 134 -4.73 5.20 16.01
CA ILE A 134 -3.82 4.20 15.41
C ILE A 134 -4.12 2.75 15.86
N PRO A 135 -4.39 2.45 17.15
CA PRO A 135 -4.68 1.09 17.58
C PRO A 135 -5.97 0.53 16.96
N ASN A 136 -7.02 1.35 16.91
CA ASN A 136 -8.30 0.93 16.33
C ASN A 136 -8.19 0.78 14.81
N LEU A 137 -7.39 1.63 14.18
CA LEU A 137 -7.10 1.52 12.76
C LEU A 137 -6.37 0.22 12.41
N LEU A 138 -5.35 -0.16 13.18
CA LEU A 138 -4.62 -1.42 12.96
C LEU A 138 -5.51 -2.63 13.20
N LYS A 139 -6.36 -2.59 14.24
CA LYS A 139 -7.34 -3.65 14.51
C LYS A 139 -8.33 -3.80 13.35
N LEU A 140 -8.91 -2.69 12.89
CA LEU A 140 -9.85 -2.70 11.77
C LEU A 140 -9.16 -3.24 10.52
N SER A 141 -7.98 -2.72 10.18
CA SER A 141 -7.18 -3.16 9.03
C SER A 141 -6.88 -4.66 9.07
N PHE A 142 -6.60 -5.22 10.25
CA PHE A 142 -6.35 -6.64 10.42
C PHE A 142 -7.63 -7.48 10.22
N ILE A 143 -8.75 -7.05 10.79
CA ILE A 143 -10.06 -7.71 10.59
C ILE A 143 -10.42 -7.70 9.10
N SER A 144 -10.12 -6.61 8.39
CA SER A 144 -10.37 -6.47 6.96
C SER A 144 -9.67 -7.51 6.09
N VAL A 145 -8.49 -7.99 6.51
CA VAL A 145 -7.78 -9.09 5.82
C VAL A 145 -8.64 -10.36 5.74
N PHE A 146 -9.36 -10.67 6.82
CA PHE A 146 -10.19 -11.87 6.90
C PHE A 146 -11.63 -11.64 6.45
N SER A 147 -12.12 -10.40 6.51
CA SER A 147 -13.46 -10.03 6.05
C SER A 147 -13.62 -10.21 4.53
N SER A 148 -12.62 -9.85 3.74
CA SER A 148 -12.65 -10.00 2.27
C SER A 148 -11.45 -10.79 1.75
N PHE A 149 -11.55 -12.11 1.81
CA PHE A 149 -10.49 -13.00 1.30
C PHE A 149 -10.18 -12.77 -0.19
N SER A 150 -11.19 -12.41 -1.00
CA SER A 150 -11.00 -12.04 -2.41
C SER A 150 -10.14 -10.79 -2.57
N SER A 151 -10.42 -9.73 -1.81
CA SER A 151 -9.63 -8.49 -1.84
C SER A 151 -8.21 -8.71 -1.31
N PHE A 152 -8.06 -9.56 -0.29
CA PHE A 152 -6.76 -10.00 0.20
C PHE A 152 -5.94 -10.66 -0.91
N LEU A 153 -6.49 -11.69 -1.58
CA LEU A 153 -5.78 -12.38 -2.67
C LEU A 153 -5.43 -11.43 -3.82
N LYS A 154 -6.36 -10.56 -4.25
CA LYS A 154 -6.09 -9.56 -5.30
C LYS A 154 -4.97 -8.60 -4.92
N THR A 155 -4.90 -8.20 -3.65
CA THR A 155 -3.84 -7.32 -3.12
C THR A 155 -2.49 -8.01 -3.17
N ILE A 156 -2.39 -9.25 -2.68
CA ILE A 156 -1.13 -10.02 -2.67
C ILE A 156 -0.69 -10.37 -4.08
N ILE A 157 -1.55 -11.01 -4.87
CA ILE A 157 -1.22 -11.47 -6.22
C ILE A 157 -0.91 -10.28 -7.12
N GLY A 158 -1.72 -9.22 -7.09
CA GLY A 158 -1.50 -8.06 -7.94
C GLY A 158 -0.22 -7.29 -7.58
N SER A 159 0.09 -7.16 -6.29
CA SER A 159 1.38 -6.59 -5.86
C SER A 159 2.55 -7.45 -6.34
N GLY A 160 2.43 -8.78 -6.21
CA GLY A 160 3.43 -9.73 -6.71
C GLY A 160 3.65 -9.65 -8.22
N VAL A 161 2.58 -9.57 -9.01
CA VAL A 161 2.64 -9.41 -10.47
C VAL A 161 3.31 -8.08 -10.85
N ILE A 162 2.97 -6.98 -10.19
CA ILE A 162 3.60 -5.67 -10.44
C ILE A 162 5.11 -5.75 -10.17
N ILE A 163 5.51 -6.34 -9.04
CA ILE A 163 6.94 -6.51 -8.70
C ILE A 163 7.64 -7.42 -9.73
N ALA A 164 7.03 -8.53 -10.14
CA ALA A 164 7.60 -9.45 -11.12
C ALA A 164 7.77 -8.80 -12.51
N VAL A 165 6.77 -8.06 -12.98
CA VAL A 165 6.82 -7.35 -14.27
C VAL A 165 7.85 -6.24 -14.23
N THR A 166 7.87 -5.45 -13.15
CA THR A 166 8.83 -4.34 -13.01
C THR A 166 10.27 -4.83 -12.86
N TRP A 167 10.48 -6.05 -12.34
CA TRP A 167 11.80 -6.68 -12.30
C TRP A 167 12.40 -6.93 -13.69
N GLN A 168 11.56 -7.28 -14.68
CA GLN A 168 12.00 -7.45 -16.08
C GLN A 168 12.45 -6.13 -16.71
N PHE A 169 11.89 -5.01 -16.25
CA PHE A 169 12.15 -3.68 -16.78
C PHE A 169 12.70 -2.76 -15.69
N LYS A 170 14.00 -2.83 -15.44
CA LYS A 170 14.66 -2.11 -14.33
C LYS A 170 14.34 -0.61 -14.24
N GLY A 171 14.08 0.07 -15.36
CA GLY A 171 13.65 1.48 -15.38
C GLY A 171 12.30 1.70 -14.70
N LEU A 172 11.35 0.76 -14.84
CA LEU A 172 10.04 0.83 -14.20
C LEU A 172 10.11 0.67 -12.67
N ILE A 173 11.21 0.14 -12.12
CA ILE A 173 11.40 0.09 -10.67
C ILE A 173 11.45 1.50 -10.09
N LEU A 174 12.20 2.39 -10.73
CA LEU A 174 12.36 3.76 -10.25
C LEU A 174 11.18 4.65 -10.64
N PHE A 175 10.51 4.40 -11.77
CA PHE A 175 9.48 5.32 -12.29
C PHE A 175 8.04 4.80 -12.23
N GLY A 176 7.82 3.53 -11.93
CA GLY A 176 6.51 2.89 -12.06
C GLY A 176 6.03 2.12 -10.85
N VAL A 177 6.89 1.41 -10.12
CA VAL A 177 6.48 0.46 -9.06
C VAL A 177 5.55 1.11 -8.03
N ILE A 178 5.95 2.26 -7.49
CA ILE A 178 5.21 2.93 -6.42
C ILE A 178 3.82 3.37 -6.92
N GLY A 179 3.78 4.07 -8.05
CA GLY A 179 2.53 4.52 -8.65
C GLY A 179 1.62 3.37 -9.09
N LEU A 180 2.17 2.29 -9.65
CA LEU A 180 1.41 1.10 -10.05
C LEU A 180 0.81 0.41 -8.83
N LEU A 181 1.57 0.25 -7.75
CA LEU A 181 1.07 -0.33 -6.51
C LEU A 181 -0.01 0.53 -5.88
N THR A 182 0.18 1.85 -5.81
CA THR A 182 -0.85 2.79 -5.31
C THR A 182 -2.13 2.72 -6.15
N VAL A 183 -2.01 2.75 -7.48
CA VAL A 183 -3.17 2.68 -8.38
C VAL A 183 -3.88 1.34 -8.27
N TRP A 184 -3.14 0.24 -8.24
CA TRP A 184 -3.67 -1.12 -8.07
C TRP A 184 -4.44 -1.26 -6.77
N ASN A 185 -3.82 -0.90 -5.64
CA ASN A 185 -4.45 -0.99 -4.34
C ASN A 185 -5.70 -0.11 -4.28
N GLY A 186 -5.63 1.14 -4.75
CA GLY A 186 -6.78 2.05 -4.74
C GLY A 186 -7.95 1.60 -5.61
N THR A 187 -7.71 0.89 -6.71
CA THR A 187 -8.76 0.38 -7.61
C THR A 187 -9.35 -0.95 -7.14
N MET A 188 -8.50 -1.89 -6.71
CA MET A 188 -8.95 -3.25 -6.32
C MET A 188 -9.69 -3.28 -4.99
N THR A 189 -9.39 -2.36 -4.09
CA THR A 189 -10.05 -2.25 -2.78
C THR A 189 -11.35 -1.46 -2.81
N LYS A 190 -11.72 -0.86 -3.95
CA LYS A 190 -12.89 0.02 -4.05
C LYS A 190 -14.19 -0.69 -3.65
N GLN A 191 -14.43 -1.88 -4.17
CA GLN A 191 -15.64 -2.66 -3.86
C GLN A 191 -15.75 -3.03 -2.38
N TRP A 192 -14.62 -3.35 -1.76
CA TRP A 192 -14.56 -3.69 -0.34
C TRP A 192 -14.80 -2.46 0.56
N ARG A 193 -14.31 -1.28 0.19
CA ARG A 193 -14.61 -0.03 0.91
C ARG A 193 -16.11 0.29 0.88
N GLU A 194 -16.73 0.22 -0.29
CA GLU A 194 -18.17 0.46 -0.44
C GLU A 194 -19.02 -0.53 0.38
N GLU A 195 -18.52 -1.75 0.63
CA GLU A 195 -19.16 -2.73 1.51
C GLU A 195 -18.95 -2.40 2.99
N LEU A 196 -17.75 -1.94 3.38
CA LEU A 196 -17.48 -1.48 4.74
C LEU A 196 -18.30 -0.26 5.12
N ASP A 197 -18.43 0.74 4.24
CA ASP A 197 -19.24 1.93 4.50
C ASP A 197 -20.69 1.55 4.80
N LYS A 198 -21.27 0.66 3.99
CA LYS A 198 -22.64 0.15 4.24
C LYS A 198 -22.77 -0.55 5.59
N GLN A 199 -21.75 -1.30 6.00
CA GLN A 199 -21.76 -1.96 7.30
C GLN A 199 -21.70 -0.92 8.42
N LEU A 200 -20.84 0.09 8.31
CA LEU A 200 -20.71 1.16 9.32
C LEU A 200 -21.99 2.00 9.43
N GLU A 201 -22.62 2.37 8.31
CA GLU A 201 -23.90 3.08 8.28
C GLU A 201 -25.05 2.25 8.87
N SER A 202 -25.00 0.91 8.76
CA SER A 202 -26.05 0.03 9.31
C SER A 202 -26.03 -0.09 10.85
N TYR A 203 -24.97 0.41 11.50
CA TYR A 203 -24.82 0.43 12.95
C TYR A 203 -25.10 1.81 13.58
N GLU A 204 -25.42 2.83 12.78
CA GLU A 204 -25.99 4.12 13.24
C GLU A 204 -27.53 4.07 13.27
#